data_AF-A0A7S2VPU0-F1
#
_entry.id   AF-A0A7S2VPU0-F1
#
_cell.length_a   1.000
_cell.length_b   1.000
_cell.length_c   1.000
_cell.angle_alpha   90.00
_cell.angle_beta   90.00
_cell.angle_gamma   90.00
#
_symmetry.space_group_name_H-M   'P 1'
#
loop_
_entity.id
_entity.type
_entity.pdbx_description
1 polymer ?
#
loop_
_entity_poly.entity_id
_entity_poly.type
_entity_poly.pdbx_seq_one_letter_code
_entity_poly.pdbx_strand_id
1 'polypeptide(L)'
;TTPWLQSSSVWADHPKTLEMQADDDVRILKSVLSELQKEAGGYSKLWLCGRSQGACLATLLAVAGVGPTVAGAFSIAATALPQLQDIPAGEIYSVPTQKKLSALRLGFYSGEEDQQFTHKRPGDEGGTFPLLKQTLTSFSGVNFWLKQGAGHNNIGPSNQYGGDAFKVLFAFVQEQDPATAGVPGVAAWGSASKAASATPGLVELTYPMPGFQASTDRDPALPGTVEVTVLSSSPPGEFGAKGTVVFLHGAGGSAQDYSDLWTRGGIDVPSGYTITFVQSPRG
;
A
#
# COMPACT_ATOMS: atom_id res chain seq x y z
N THR A 1 4.74 11.44 13.56
CA THR A 1 3.71 10.42 13.34
C THR A 1 4.25 9.07 13.75
N THR A 2 3.41 8.25 14.40
CA THR A 2 3.78 6.88 14.77
C THR A 2 3.88 6.03 13.49
N PRO A 3 4.96 5.25 13.28
CA PRO A 3 5.08 4.37 12.12
C PRO A 3 4.06 3.22 12.21
N TRP A 4 3.63 2.67 11.07
CA TRP A 4 2.68 1.55 11.05
C TRP A 4 3.24 0.31 11.77
N LEU A 5 4.52 0.03 11.54
CA LEU A 5 5.25 -1.09 12.14
C LEU A 5 6.53 -0.57 12.80
N GLN A 6 7.19 -1.36 13.65
CA GLN A 6 8.58 -1.08 14.04
C GLN A 6 9.54 -1.16 12.84
N SER A 7 10.79 -0.72 13.02
CA SER A 7 11.81 -0.74 11.96
C SER A 7 12.00 -2.15 11.40
N SER A 8 12.08 -2.24 10.07
CA SER A 8 12.25 -3.49 9.32
C SER A 8 13.46 -4.31 9.73
N SER A 9 14.55 -3.65 10.12
CA SER A 9 15.78 -4.28 10.62
C SER A 9 15.62 -4.98 11.97
N VAL A 10 14.46 -4.84 12.63
CA VAL A 10 14.18 -5.30 14.01
C VAL A 10 13.06 -6.37 14.03
N TRP A 11 12.44 -6.65 12.87
CA TRP A 11 11.31 -7.57 12.74
C TRP A 11 11.61 -9.01 13.16
N ALA A 12 12.83 -9.49 12.89
CA ALA A 12 13.29 -10.81 13.31
C ALA A 12 13.55 -10.89 14.84
N ASP A 13 13.92 -9.77 15.45
CA ASP A 13 14.29 -9.68 16.87
C ASP A 13 13.05 -9.50 17.77
N HIS A 14 11.97 -8.94 17.23
CA HIS A 14 10.72 -8.64 17.96
C HIS A 14 9.46 -9.23 17.29
N PRO A 15 9.41 -10.55 17.00
CA PRO A 15 8.33 -11.15 16.21
C PRO A 15 6.94 -10.96 16.83
N LYS A 16 6.80 -11.09 18.16
CA LYS A 16 5.54 -10.86 18.87
C LYS A 16 5.04 -9.41 18.80
N THR A 17 5.96 -8.44 18.79
CA THR A 17 5.59 -7.02 18.66
C THR A 17 5.14 -6.71 17.24
N LEU A 18 5.81 -7.28 16.23
CA LEU A 18 5.39 -7.19 14.84
C LEU A 18 4.02 -7.86 14.61
N GLU A 19 3.77 -9.00 15.27
CA GLU A 19 2.50 -9.73 15.25
C GLU A 19 1.36 -8.87 15.77
N MET A 20 1.46 -8.39 17.01
CA MET A 20 0.46 -7.50 17.63
C MET A 20 0.19 -6.24 16.81
N GLN A 21 1.24 -5.59 16.30
CA GLN A 21 1.09 -4.43 15.42
C GLN A 21 0.32 -4.81 14.15
N ALA A 22 0.83 -5.74 13.34
CA ALA A 22 0.19 -6.11 12.08
C ALA A 22 -1.28 -6.57 12.24
N ASP A 23 -1.61 -7.22 13.36
CA ASP A 23 -2.99 -7.61 13.69
C ASP A 23 -3.90 -6.39 13.92
N ASP A 24 -3.43 -5.39 14.67
CA ASP A 24 -4.16 -4.14 14.91
C ASP A 24 -4.26 -3.27 13.65
N ASP A 25 -3.18 -3.19 12.88
CA ASP A 25 -3.16 -2.62 11.54
C ASP A 25 -4.25 -3.22 10.66
N VAL A 26 -4.36 -4.55 10.65
CA VAL A 26 -5.34 -5.28 9.84
C VAL A 26 -6.75 -5.07 10.38
N ARG A 27 -6.99 -5.06 11.70
CA ARG A 27 -8.29 -4.69 12.29
C ARG A 27 -8.74 -3.29 11.85
N ILE A 28 -7.86 -2.29 12.01
CA ILE A 28 -8.14 -0.89 11.64
C ILE A 28 -8.46 -0.79 10.15
N LEU A 29 -7.57 -1.31 9.31
CA LEU A 29 -7.67 -1.13 7.86
C LEU A 29 -8.82 -1.96 7.27
N LYS A 30 -9.22 -3.09 7.87
CA LYS A 30 -10.45 -3.81 7.46
C LYS A 30 -11.71 -2.96 7.65
N SER A 31 -11.84 -2.24 8.77
CA SER A 31 -12.98 -1.35 8.98
C SER A 31 -13.00 -0.19 7.98
N VAL A 32 -11.86 0.46 7.74
CA VAL A 32 -11.72 1.51 6.72
C VAL A 32 -12.10 1.02 5.33
N LEU A 33 -11.62 -0.18 4.94
CA LEU A 33 -11.93 -0.78 3.65
C LEU A 33 -13.41 -1.22 3.54
N SER A 34 -14.06 -1.54 4.66
CA SER A 34 -15.50 -1.87 4.69
C SER A 34 -16.41 -0.68 4.39
N GLU A 35 -15.93 0.54 4.66
CA GLU A 35 -16.58 1.80 4.27
C GLU A 35 -16.16 2.25 2.86
N LEU A 36 -14.86 2.30 2.56
CA LEU A 36 -14.35 2.69 1.23
C LEU A 36 -14.88 1.82 0.09
N GLN A 37 -15.14 0.53 0.32
CA GLN A 37 -15.75 -0.33 -0.68
C GLN A 37 -17.20 0.07 -1.01
N LYS A 38 -17.94 0.72 -0.10
CA LYS A 38 -19.29 1.23 -0.38
C LYS A 38 -19.21 2.38 -1.38
N GLU A 39 -18.33 3.34 -1.12
CA GLU A 39 -18.03 4.48 -2.00
C GLU A 39 -17.54 4.02 -3.38
N ALA A 40 -16.57 3.09 -3.42
CA ALA A 40 -16.01 2.58 -4.67
C ALA A 40 -16.98 1.72 -5.50
N GLY A 41 -18.07 1.20 -4.89
CA GLY A 41 -18.98 0.25 -5.54
C GLY A 41 -18.48 -1.20 -5.54
N GLY A 42 -17.78 -1.61 -4.48
CA GLY A 42 -17.38 -2.98 -4.15
C GLY A 42 -15.87 -3.19 -4.00
N TYR A 43 -15.48 -4.18 -3.19
CA TYR A 43 -14.07 -4.54 -2.96
C TYR A 43 -13.28 -4.80 -4.25
N SER A 44 -13.92 -5.36 -5.28
CA SER A 44 -13.30 -5.65 -6.59
C SER A 44 -12.88 -4.41 -7.39
N LYS A 45 -13.14 -3.20 -6.87
CA LYS A 45 -12.66 -1.92 -7.41
C LYS A 45 -11.58 -1.26 -6.55
N LEU A 46 -11.30 -1.79 -5.36
CA LEU A 46 -10.25 -1.30 -4.49
C LEU A 46 -8.89 -1.85 -4.90
N TRP A 47 -7.90 -0.98 -4.95
CA TRP A 47 -6.49 -1.30 -5.15
C TRP A 47 -5.73 -0.98 -3.86
N LEU A 48 -5.16 -1.99 -3.20
CA LEU A 48 -4.47 -1.78 -1.92
C LEU A 48 -2.98 -1.51 -2.16
N CYS A 49 -2.54 -0.29 -1.89
CA CYS A 49 -1.23 0.18 -2.30
C CYS A 49 -0.48 0.80 -1.13
N GLY A 50 0.84 0.86 -1.20
CA GLY A 50 1.61 1.56 -0.17
C GLY A 50 3.10 1.68 -0.46
N ARG A 51 3.80 2.38 0.44
CA ARG A 51 5.27 2.49 0.46
C ARG A 51 5.86 1.98 1.78
N SER A 52 7.00 1.29 1.71
CA SER A 52 7.73 0.82 2.89
C SER A 52 6.82 -0.05 3.77
N GLN A 53 6.71 0.21 5.07
CA GLN A 53 5.79 -0.51 5.97
C GLN A 53 4.34 -0.59 5.46
N GLY A 54 3.81 0.50 4.91
CA GLY A 54 2.47 0.53 4.31
C GLY A 54 2.34 -0.39 3.09
N ALA A 55 3.42 -0.64 2.35
CA ALA A 55 3.44 -1.60 1.24
C ALA A 55 3.37 -3.06 1.74
N CYS A 56 4.08 -3.34 2.83
CA CYS A 56 4.06 -4.65 3.49
C CYS A 56 2.63 -4.97 3.99
N LEU A 57 1.97 -3.99 4.61
CA LEU A 57 0.58 -4.09 5.05
C LEU A 57 -0.44 -4.16 3.92
N ALA A 58 -0.28 -3.36 2.86
CA ALA A 58 -1.15 -3.42 1.67
C ALA A 58 -1.15 -4.83 1.04
N THR A 59 0.04 -5.47 1.00
CA THR A 59 0.19 -6.86 0.57
C THR A 59 -0.56 -7.83 1.49
N LEU A 60 -0.34 -7.72 2.81
CA LEU A 60 -1.00 -8.56 3.82
C LEU A 60 -2.52 -8.43 3.80
N LEU A 61 -3.05 -7.21 3.65
CA LEU A 61 -4.48 -6.95 3.57
C LEU A 61 -5.11 -7.57 2.32
N ALA A 62 -4.50 -7.39 1.15
CA ALA A 62 -5.05 -7.89 -0.11
C ALA A 62 -5.06 -9.42 -0.16
N VAL A 63 -3.97 -10.05 0.31
CA VAL A 63 -3.83 -11.50 0.39
C VAL A 63 -4.75 -12.07 1.47
N ALA A 64 -4.56 -11.67 2.73
CA ALA A 64 -5.15 -12.33 3.90
C ALA A 64 -6.13 -11.46 4.70
N GLY A 65 -5.90 -10.15 4.85
CA GLY A 65 -6.68 -9.32 5.78
C GLY A 65 -8.17 -9.18 5.41
N VAL A 66 -8.49 -8.80 4.16
CA VAL A 66 -9.89 -8.74 3.69
C VAL A 66 -10.29 -10.08 3.04
N GLY A 67 -11.40 -10.67 3.48
CA GLY A 67 -11.91 -11.92 2.88
C GLY A 67 -12.23 -11.82 1.38
N PRO A 68 -12.96 -10.78 0.92
CA PRO A 68 -13.22 -10.55 -0.50
C PRO A 68 -11.96 -10.38 -1.35
N THR A 69 -12.10 -10.60 -2.66
CA THR A 69 -11.02 -10.33 -3.62
C THR A 69 -11.07 -8.87 -4.04
N VAL A 70 -9.97 -8.14 -3.78
CA VAL A 70 -9.75 -6.77 -4.24
C VAL A 70 -9.27 -6.74 -5.70
N ALA A 71 -9.27 -5.58 -6.37
CA ALA A 71 -8.81 -5.46 -7.75
C ALA A 71 -7.33 -5.85 -7.91
N GLY A 72 -6.52 -5.49 -6.90
CA GLY A 72 -5.12 -5.89 -6.79
C GLY A 72 -4.41 -5.18 -5.64
N ALA A 73 -3.11 -5.42 -5.53
CA ALA A 73 -2.23 -4.67 -4.65
C ALA A 73 -0.93 -4.25 -5.35
N PHE A 74 -0.37 -3.13 -4.94
CA PHE A 74 0.88 -2.62 -5.47
C PHE A 74 1.78 -2.04 -4.38
N SER A 75 2.97 -2.61 -4.25
CA SER A 75 3.80 -2.49 -3.07
C SER A 75 5.16 -1.90 -3.41
N ILE A 76 5.39 -0.67 -2.96
CA ILE A 76 6.62 0.10 -3.21
C ILE A 76 7.58 -0.11 -2.05
N ALA A 77 8.80 -0.57 -2.32
CA ALA A 77 9.85 -0.78 -1.33
C ALA A 77 9.41 -1.71 -0.19
N ALA A 78 9.04 -2.95 -0.50
CA ALA A 78 8.40 -3.88 0.42
C ALA A 78 9.21 -5.15 0.68
N THR A 79 8.84 -5.87 1.75
CA THR A 79 9.17 -7.29 1.97
C THR A 79 7.92 -8.05 2.44
N ALA A 80 7.98 -9.39 2.44
CA ALA A 80 6.90 -10.21 2.99
C ALA A 80 6.85 -10.09 4.52
N LEU A 81 5.65 -9.85 5.08
CA LEU A 81 5.42 -10.01 6.51
C LEU A 81 5.33 -11.51 6.87
N PRO A 82 5.81 -11.96 8.05
CA PRO A 82 5.77 -13.38 8.44
C PRO A 82 4.37 -14.02 8.35
N GLN A 83 3.31 -13.25 8.64
CA GLN A 83 1.90 -13.67 8.56
C GLN A 83 1.45 -14.09 7.14
N LEU A 84 2.23 -13.79 6.09
CA LEU A 84 1.98 -14.29 4.74
C LEU A 84 2.51 -15.72 4.51
N GLN A 85 3.42 -16.21 5.36
CA GLN A 85 4.03 -17.54 5.22
C GLN A 85 3.13 -18.63 5.82
N ASP A 86 2.47 -18.33 6.95
CA ASP A 86 1.46 -19.17 7.58
C ASP A 86 0.28 -18.29 7.96
N ILE A 87 -0.72 -18.21 7.07
CA ILE A 87 -1.88 -17.30 7.23
C ILE A 87 -2.83 -17.91 8.26
N PRO A 88 -3.02 -17.29 9.45
CA PRO A 88 -3.92 -17.83 10.45
C PRO A 88 -5.37 -17.82 9.94
N ALA A 89 -6.14 -18.85 10.24
CA ALA A 89 -7.59 -18.79 10.06
C ALA A 89 -8.22 -18.12 11.29
N GLY A 90 -8.95 -17.02 11.13
CA GLY A 90 -9.61 -16.36 12.25
C GLY A 90 -10.40 -15.11 11.89
N GLU A 91 -10.63 -14.26 12.90
CA GLU A 91 -11.33 -12.97 12.73
C GLU A 91 -10.46 -11.94 11.99
N ILE A 92 -9.15 -11.96 12.22
CA ILE A 92 -8.18 -10.99 11.68
C ILE A 92 -7.86 -11.33 10.21
N TYR A 93 -7.53 -12.58 9.94
CA TYR A 93 -7.06 -13.06 8.65
C TYR A 93 -8.01 -14.10 8.05
N SER A 94 -8.13 -14.05 6.72
CA SER A 94 -8.93 -14.95 5.89
C SER A 94 -8.01 -15.68 4.91
N VAL A 95 -7.96 -17.00 5.01
CA VAL A 95 -7.18 -17.84 4.09
C VAL A 95 -7.63 -17.58 2.64
N PRO A 96 -6.70 -17.32 1.69
CA PRO A 96 -7.06 -17.05 0.30
C PRO A 96 -7.86 -18.18 -0.34
N THR A 97 -9.02 -17.86 -0.92
CA THR A 97 -9.78 -18.81 -1.74
C THR A 97 -9.10 -19.04 -3.09
N GLN A 98 -9.37 -20.17 -3.76
CA GLN A 98 -8.84 -20.45 -5.10
C GLN A 98 -9.15 -19.34 -6.12
N LYS A 99 -10.31 -18.67 -5.99
CA LYS A 99 -10.67 -17.49 -6.78
C LYS A 99 -9.75 -16.30 -6.51
N LYS A 100 -9.38 -16.05 -5.25
CA LYS A 100 -8.43 -15.00 -4.90
C LYS A 100 -7.03 -15.33 -5.43
N LEU A 101 -6.57 -16.58 -5.27
CA LEU A 101 -5.25 -17.03 -5.76
C LEU A 101 -5.09 -16.84 -7.28
N SER A 102 -6.15 -17.05 -8.06
CA SER A 102 -6.11 -16.91 -9.53
C SER A 102 -6.42 -15.51 -10.06
N ALA A 103 -7.12 -14.66 -9.31
CA ALA A 103 -7.58 -13.34 -9.77
C ALA A 103 -6.87 -12.14 -9.12
N LEU A 104 -6.23 -12.31 -7.95
CA LEU A 104 -5.56 -11.20 -7.27
C LEU A 104 -4.27 -10.81 -8.01
N ARG A 105 -4.25 -9.57 -8.52
CA ARG A 105 -3.09 -8.98 -9.19
C ARG A 105 -2.17 -8.34 -8.16
N LEU A 106 -0.90 -8.74 -8.14
CA LEU A 106 0.12 -8.28 -7.20
C LEU A 106 1.29 -7.67 -7.97
N GLY A 107 1.66 -6.44 -7.63
CA GLY A 107 2.82 -5.74 -8.20
C GLY A 107 3.79 -5.28 -7.12
N PHE A 108 5.08 -5.51 -7.35
CA PHE A 108 6.15 -5.12 -6.42
C PHE A 108 7.18 -4.26 -7.14
N TYR A 109 7.45 -3.07 -6.60
CA TYR A 109 8.43 -2.14 -7.15
C TYR A 109 9.43 -1.76 -6.08
N SER A 110 10.72 -1.87 -6.36
CA SER A 110 11.77 -1.49 -5.42
C SER A 110 12.94 -0.80 -6.10
N GLY A 111 13.81 -0.19 -5.31
CA GLY A 111 15.10 0.31 -5.76
C GLY A 111 16.09 -0.84 -5.84
N GLU A 112 16.91 -0.89 -6.88
CA GLU A 112 17.96 -1.89 -7.02
C GLU A 112 18.92 -1.92 -5.82
N GLU A 113 19.22 -0.77 -5.23
CA GLU A 113 20.14 -0.61 -4.12
C GLU A 113 19.40 -0.45 -2.77
N ASP A 114 18.13 -0.88 -2.68
CA ASP A 114 17.34 -0.82 -1.45
C ASP A 114 17.66 -1.99 -0.50
N GLN A 115 18.37 -1.67 0.60
CA GLN A 115 18.73 -2.61 1.66
C GLN A 115 18.00 -2.31 2.99
N GLN A 116 16.84 -1.62 2.95
CA GLN A 116 16.10 -1.23 4.16
C GLN A 116 15.50 -2.42 4.92
N PHE A 117 15.05 -3.45 4.21
CA PHE A 117 14.38 -4.63 4.81
C PHE A 117 15.30 -5.84 4.98
N THR A 118 16.38 -5.90 4.20
CA THR A 118 17.41 -6.96 4.26
C THR A 118 18.76 -6.33 3.96
N HIS A 119 19.85 -6.85 4.54
CA HIS A 119 21.23 -6.47 4.17
C HIS A 119 21.66 -6.94 2.76
N LYS A 120 20.69 -7.20 1.89
CA LYS A 120 20.81 -7.68 0.52
C LYS A 120 19.92 -6.83 -0.36
N ARG A 121 20.34 -6.58 -1.59
CA ARG A 121 19.55 -5.84 -2.58
C ARG A 121 18.32 -6.64 -2.99
N PRO A 122 17.21 -6.02 -3.43
CA PRO A 122 15.93 -6.72 -3.57
C PRO A 122 15.96 -7.86 -4.59
N GLY A 123 16.78 -7.73 -5.65
CA GLY A 123 16.94 -8.74 -6.69
C GLY A 123 18.01 -9.80 -6.43
N ASP A 124 18.89 -9.62 -5.44
CA ASP A 124 19.95 -10.58 -5.10
C ASP A 124 19.36 -11.84 -4.43
N GLU A 125 20.11 -12.95 -4.42
CA GLU A 125 19.68 -14.19 -3.76
C GLU A 125 19.42 -13.98 -2.27
N GLY A 126 18.19 -14.19 -1.81
CA GLY A 126 17.76 -13.91 -0.43
C GLY A 126 17.45 -12.43 -0.16
N GLY A 127 17.39 -11.59 -1.20
CA GLY A 127 16.75 -10.27 -1.16
C GLY A 127 15.22 -10.36 -1.08
N THR A 128 14.54 -9.21 -1.00
CA THR A 128 13.09 -9.17 -0.78
C THR A 128 12.26 -9.76 -1.92
N PHE A 129 12.71 -9.69 -3.18
CA PHE A 129 11.93 -10.23 -4.31
C PHE A 129 11.96 -11.78 -4.35
N PRO A 130 13.09 -12.48 -4.17
CA PRO A 130 13.08 -13.92 -3.95
C PRO A 130 12.22 -14.38 -2.78
N LEU A 131 12.27 -13.67 -1.64
CA LEU A 131 11.43 -13.98 -0.47
C LEU A 131 9.92 -13.82 -0.77
N LEU A 132 9.54 -12.74 -1.45
CA LEU A 132 8.16 -12.52 -1.91
C LEU A 132 7.72 -13.59 -2.93
N LYS A 133 8.59 -13.98 -3.88
CA LYS A 133 8.31 -15.07 -4.83
C LYS A 133 8.06 -16.40 -4.11
N GLN A 134 8.87 -16.74 -3.11
CA GLN A 134 8.72 -17.96 -2.31
C GLN A 134 7.40 -17.94 -1.52
N THR A 135 7.09 -16.82 -0.87
CA THR A 135 5.89 -16.65 -0.03
C THR A 135 4.60 -16.65 -0.88
N LEU A 136 4.64 -16.09 -2.09
CA LEU A 136 3.46 -15.87 -2.94
C LEU A 136 3.36 -16.87 -4.11
N THR A 137 4.03 -18.02 -4.03
CA THR A 137 4.09 -19.05 -5.08
C THR A 137 2.71 -19.53 -5.58
N SER A 138 1.67 -19.49 -4.73
CA SER A 138 0.31 -19.91 -5.09
C SER A 138 -0.48 -18.87 -5.92
N PHE A 139 0.04 -17.66 -6.14
CA PHE A 139 -0.63 -16.60 -6.89
C PHE A 139 -0.14 -16.57 -8.35
N SER A 140 -1.08 -16.48 -9.30
CA SER A 140 -0.77 -16.39 -10.74
C SER A 140 -0.34 -14.99 -11.19
N GLY A 141 -0.82 -13.94 -10.51
CA GLY A 141 -0.74 -12.56 -10.96
C GLY A 141 0.40 -11.72 -10.35
N VAL A 142 1.58 -12.30 -10.10
CA VAL A 142 2.67 -11.65 -9.34
C VAL A 142 3.74 -11.03 -10.26
N ASN A 143 3.99 -9.73 -10.11
CA ASN A 143 4.86 -8.94 -10.99
C ASN A 143 5.91 -8.16 -10.17
N PHE A 144 7.10 -7.97 -10.74
CA PHE A 144 8.26 -7.39 -10.05
C PHE A 144 9.03 -6.42 -10.96
N TRP A 145 9.32 -5.22 -10.48
CA TRP A 145 10.12 -4.20 -11.19
C TRP A 145 11.18 -3.58 -10.26
N LEU A 146 12.36 -3.26 -10.81
CA LEU A 146 13.43 -2.57 -10.10
C LEU A 146 13.76 -1.23 -10.76
N LYS A 147 13.93 -0.17 -9.96
CA LYS A 147 14.55 1.08 -10.40
C LYS A 147 16.06 0.97 -10.25
N GLN A 148 16.77 0.94 -11.39
CA GLN A 148 18.22 0.85 -11.45
C GLN A 148 18.91 1.98 -10.65
N GLY A 149 19.96 1.64 -9.90
CA GLY A 149 20.77 2.57 -9.11
C GLY A 149 20.05 3.33 -7.97
N ALA A 150 18.80 2.99 -7.65
CA ALA A 150 18.02 3.68 -6.61
C ALA A 150 17.99 2.88 -5.29
N GLY A 151 18.19 3.57 -4.15
CA GLY A 151 17.95 3.02 -2.81
C GLY A 151 16.58 3.41 -2.23
N HIS A 152 16.29 3.00 -1.00
CA HIS A 152 14.97 3.14 -0.34
C HIS A 152 14.31 4.53 -0.40
N ASN A 153 15.13 5.58 -0.33
CA ASN A 153 14.66 6.97 -0.33
C ASN A 153 14.58 7.60 -1.73
N ASN A 154 15.12 6.91 -2.75
CA ASN A 154 15.19 7.39 -4.14
C ASN A 154 14.16 6.67 -5.04
N ILE A 155 13.11 6.11 -4.42
CA ILE A 155 11.97 5.41 -5.03
C ILE A 155 10.65 5.93 -4.45
N GLY A 156 10.60 7.23 -4.14
CA GLY A 156 9.41 7.90 -3.64
C GLY A 156 8.26 7.97 -4.65
N PRO A 157 7.10 8.50 -4.22
CA PRO A 157 5.89 8.59 -5.04
C PRO A 157 6.06 9.41 -6.33
N SER A 158 6.88 10.47 -6.30
CA SER A 158 7.07 11.41 -7.41
C SER A 158 8.54 11.84 -7.59
N ASN A 159 8.84 12.47 -8.74
CA ASN A 159 10.18 12.94 -9.08
C ASN A 159 10.80 13.85 -8.00
N GLN A 160 9.97 14.65 -7.33
CA GLN A 160 10.40 15.55 -6.24
C GLN A 160 10.95 14.76 -5.03
N TYR A 161 10.47 13.54 -4.83
CA TYR A 161 10.94 12.57 -3.83
C TYR A 161 11.79 11.45 -4.47
N GLY A 162 12.52 11.79 -5.55
CA GLY A 162 13.51 10.92 -6.22
C GLY A 162 12.96 9.74 -7.04
N GLY A 163 11.66 9.46 -6.97
CA GLY A 163 11.07 8.24 -7.52
C GLY A 163 10.04 8.45 -8.62
N ASP A 164 9.65 7.35 -9.25
CA ASP A 164 8.59 7.31 -10.27
C ASP A 164 7.44 6.41 -9.82
N ALA A 165 7.35 6.11 -8.52
CA ALA A 165 6.59 4.98 -8.02
C ALA A 165 5.08 5.08 -8.29
N PHE A 166 4.52 6.29 -8.31
CA PHE A 166 3.12 6.48 -8.71
C PHE A 166 2.87 6.29 -10.21
N LYS A 167 3.85 6.56 -11.09
CA LYS A 167 3.72 6.24 -12.52
C LYS A 167 3.72 4.73 -12.74
N VAL A 168 4.61 4.00 -12.07
CA VAL A 168 4.68 2.53 -12.11
C VAL A 168 3.38 1.91 -11.56
N LEU A 169 2.91 2.41 -10.42
CA LEU A 169 1.62 2.05 -9.82
C LEU A 169 0.47 2.26 -10.81
N PHE A 170 0.31 3.46 -11.37
CA PHE A 170 -0.83 3.77 -12.22
C PHE A 170 -0.80 3.05 -13.57
N ALA A 171 0.38 2.85 -14.16
CA ALA A 171 0.54 1.95 -15.32
C ALA A 171 0.00 0.55 -15.01
N PHE A 172 0.43 -0.07 -13.90
CA PHE A 172 -0.03 -1.39 -13.48
C PHE A 172 -1.54 -1.43 -13.21
N VAL A 173 -2.07 -0.44 -12.48
CA VAL A 173 -3.51 -0.29 -12.19
C VAL A 173 -4.35 -0.18 -13.48
N GLN A 174 -3.78 0.41 -14.55
CA GLN A 174 -4.37 0.54 -15.88
C GLN A 174 -4.10 -0.65 -16.82
N GLU A 175 -3.56 -1.76 -16.33
CA GLU A 175 -3.22 -2.97 -17.13
C GLU A 175 -2.14 -2.74 -18.18
N GLN A 176 -1.31 -1.72 -17.97
CA GLN A 176 -0.11 -1.45 -18.75
C GLN A 176 1.11 -2.04 -18.03
N ASP A 177 2.09 -2.54 -18.78
CA ASP A 177 3.41 -2.81 -18.22
C ASP A 177 4.11 -1.47 -17.97
N PRO A 178 4.56 -1.16 -16.73
CA PRO A 178 5.33 0.05 -16.45
C PRO A 178 6.56 0.27 -17.35
N ALA A 179 7.14 -0.81 -17.90
CA ALA A 179 8.19 -0.74 -18.90
C ALA A 179 7.71 -0.09 -20.21
N THR A 180 6.53 -0.48 -20.70
CA THR A 180 5.92 0.04 -21.94
C THR A 180 5.21 1.38 -21.73
N ALA A 181 4.76 1.66 -20.50
CA ALA A 181 4.14 2.93 -20.10
C ALA A 181 5.13 4.10 -19.92
N GLY A 182 6.43 3.88 -20.15
CA GLY A 182 7.39 4.97 -20.30
C GLY A 182 7.99 5.52 -19.00
N VAL A 183 8.29 4.68 -18.01
CA VAL A 183 8.93 5.12 -16.76
C VAL A 183 10.47 5.05 -16.83
N PRO A 184 11.23 6.15 -16.64
CA PRO A 184 12.71 6.13 -16.66
C PRO A 184 13.32 5.17 -15.64
N GLY A 185 14.39 4.45 -16.03
CA GLY A 185 15.08 3.49 -15.16
C GLY A 185 14.39 2.12 -15.05
N VAL A 186 13.25 1.96 -15.73
CA VAL A 186 12.62 0.71 -16.16
C VAL A 186 12.61 0.77 -17.71
N ALA A 187 12.92 -0.29 -18.43
CA ALA A 187 13.29 -0.14 -19.85
C ALA A 187 12.09 -0.27 -20.83
N ALA A 188 11.73 0.68 -21.69
CA ALA A 188 12.00 2.14 -21.85
C ALA A 188 11.19 2.63 -23.08
N TRP A 189 10.80 3.89 -23.28
CA TRP A 189 10.59 5.09 -22.46
C TRP A 189 9.66 6.03 -23.28
N GLY A 190 8.87 6.91 -22.64
CA GLY A 190 8.09 7.95 -23.34
C GLY A 190 7.43 8.90 -22.35
N SER A 191 7.52 10.22 -22.57
CA SER A 191 7.11 11.23 -21.58
C SER A 191 6.00 12.16 -22.07
N ALA A 192 5.16 12.61 -21.13
CA ALA A 192 4.36 13.82 -21.26
C ALA A 192 4.50 14.62 -19.97
N SER A 193 4.96 15.87 -20.07
CA SER A 193 4.87 16.85 -18.99
C SER A 193 3.64 17.73 -19.22
N LYS A 194 2.76 17.80 -18.23
CA LYS A 194 1.76 18.87 -18.12
C LYS A 194 2.20 19.83 -17.03
N ALA A 195 2.06 21.13 -17.29
CA ALA A 195 2.28 22.15 -16.28
C ALA A 195 1.24 22.02 -15.16
N ALA A 196 1.67 22.16 -13.91
CA ALA A 196 0.79 22.07 -12.76
C ALA A 196 -0.16 23.27 -12.70
N SER A 197 -1.46 23.03 -12.92
CA SER A 197 -2.51 23.81 -12.27
C SER A 197 -2.68 23.28 -10.85
N ALA A 198 -2.89 24.15 -9.86
CA ALA A 198 -3.21 23.71 -8.50
C ALA A 198 -4.47 22.85 -8.51
N THR A 199 -4.34 21.57 -8.17
CA THR A 199 -5.46 20.65 -8.02
C THR A 199 -6.29 21.08 -6.81
N PRO A 200 -7.63 21.03 -6.85
CA PRO A 200 -8.45 21.21 -5.64
C PRO A 200 -7.94 20.29 -4.51
N GLY A 201 -7.95 20.78 -3.28
CA GLY A 201 -7.46 20.02 -2.12
C GLY A 201 -8.17 18.67 -1.96
N LEU A 202 -7.49 17.71 -1.35
CA LEU A 202 -8.11 16.43 -1.01
C LEU A 202 -9.28 16.65 -0.05
N VAL A 203 -10.36 15.90 -0.23
CA VAL A 203 -11.53 15.90 0.63
C VAL A 203 -11.26 14.99 1.83
N GLU A 204 -11.49 15.50 3.04
CA GLU A 204 -11.39 14.71 4.26
C GLU A 204 -12.65 13.83 4.44
N LEU A 205 -12.44 12.54 4.65
CA LEU A 205 -13.45 11.54 4.96
C LEU A 205 -13.12 10.93 6.32
N THR A 206 -14.10 10.79 7.20
CA THR A 206 -13.90 10.25 8.55
C THR A 206 -14.77 9.01 8.76
N TYR A 207 -14.14 7.90 9.13
CA TYR A 207 -14.81 6.62 9.34
C TYR A 207 -14.73 6.21 10.83
N PRO A 208 -15.87 6.05 11.52
CA PRO A 208 -15.89 5.65 12.92
C PRO A 208 -15.60 4.14 13.07
N MET A 209 -14.73 3.81 14.01
CA MET A 209 -14.39 2.47 14.45
C MET A 209 -14.83 2.25 15.91
N PRO A 210 -16.06 1.77 16.13
CA PRO A 210 -16.54 1.47 17.49
C PRO A 210 -15.82 0.24 18.06
N GLY A 211 -15.40 0.33 19.32
CA GLY A 211 -14.91 -0.82 20.10
C GLY A 211 -13.49 -1.31 19.77
N PHE A 212 -12.70 -0.57 18.98
CA PHE A 212 -11.28 -0.93 18.78
C PHE A 212 -10.47 -0.76 20.06
N GLN A 213 -9.75 -1.80 20.46
CA GLN A 213 -8.73 -1.76 21.52
C GLN A 213 -7.41 -2.24 20.93
N ALA A 214 -6.32 -1.51 21.22
CA ALA A 214 -4.98 -1.94 20.86
C ALA A 214 -4.62 -3.22 21.62
N SER A 215 -3.90 -4.11 20.95
CA SER A 215 -3.50 -5.42 21.47
C SER A 215 -2.29 -5.38 22.42
N THR A 216 -1.71 -4.20 22.67
CA THR A 216 -0.55 -4.04 23.58
C THR A 216 -0.93 -3.29 24.86
N ASP A 217 -0.51 -3.83 26.00
CA ASP A 217 -0.67 -3.21 27.34
C ASP A 217 0.10 -1.89 27.51
N ARG A 218 0.88 -1.47 26.49
CA ARG A 218 1.72 -0.26 26.54
C ARG A 218 1.06 0.95 25.89
N ASP A 219 0.10 0.72 25.01
CA ASP A 219 -0.62 1.80 24.34
C ASP A 219 -1.82 2.23 25.20
N PRO A 220 -2.12 3.53 25.32
CA PRO A 220 -3.24 3.99 26.11
C PRO A 220 -4.56 3.48 25.52
N ALA A 221 -5.47 3.03 26.39
CA ALA A 221 -6.80 2.61 25.99
C ALA A 221 -7.49 3.71 25.17
N LEU A 222 -7.77 3.42 23.90
CA LEU A 222 -8.38 4.37 22.99
C LEU A 222 -9.86 4.63 23.38
N PRO A 223 -10.38 5.84 23.16
CA PRO A 223 -11.77 6.16 23.44
C PRO A 223 -12.71 5.27 22.60
N GLY A 224 -13.91 4.99 23.12
CA GLY A 224 -14.76 3.89 22.64
C GLY A 224 -15.17 3.90 21.16
N THR A 225 -15.03 5.02 20.46
CA THR A 225 -15.00 5.08 18.99
C THR A 225 -13.72 5.79 18.57
N VAL A 226 -12.93 5.12 17.73
CA VAL A 226 -11.75 5.69 17.09
C VAL A 226 -12.16 6.24 15.73
N GLU A 227 -11.82 7.47 15.41
CA GLU A 227 -12.08 8.04 14.09
C GLU A 227 -10.86 7.86 13.19
N VAL A 228 -11.04 7.17 12.06
CA VAL A 228 -10.00 7.04 11.02
C VAL A 228 -10.23 8.09 9.94
N THR A 229 -9.28 8.99 9.77
CA THR A 229 -9.30 9.99 8.69
C THR A 229 -8.72 9.41 7.40
N VAL A 230 -9.33 9.75 6.27
CA VAL A 230 -8.88 9.39 4.92
C VAL A 230 -8.96 10.63 4.03
N LEU A 231 -7.85 10.98 3.37
CA LEU A 231 -7.81 12.10 2.43
C LEU A 231 -8.05 11.58 1.00
N SER A 232 -9.13 12.01 0.35
CA SER A 232 -9.62 11.48 -0.93
C SER A 232 -9.52 12.50 -2.06
N SER A 233 -9.18 12.04 -3.27
CA SER A 233 -9.25 12.87 -4.49
C SER A 233 -10.68 13.08 -5.02
N SER A 234 -11.68 12.49 -4.37
CA SER A 234 -13.10 12.53 -4.76
C SER A 234 -13.99 12.64 -3.51
N PRO A 235 -15.04 13.47 -3.52
CA PRO A 235 -16.01 13.51 -2.41
C PRO A 235 -16.85 12.22 -2.35
N PRO A 236 -17.62 12.00 -1.26
CA PRO A 236 -18.51 10.86 -1.12
C PRO A 236 -19.48 10.74 -2.30
N GLY A 237 -19.73 9.52 -2.76
CA GLY A 237 -20.60 9.25 -3.92
C GLY A 237 -20.02 9.59 -5.30
N GLU A 238 -18.88 10.28 -5.39
CA GLU A 238 -18.23 10.65 -6.67
C GLU A 238 -16.96 9.83 -6.95
N PHE A 239 -16.82 8.65 -6.34
CA PHE A 239 -15.66 7.80 -6.52
C PHE A 239 -15.54 7.27 -7.97
N GLY A 240 -14.31 7.20 -8.45
CA GLY A 240 -13.96 6.90 -9.83
C GLY A 240 -14.51 5.55 -10.30
N ALA A 241 -15.29 5.58 -11.37
CA ALA A 241 -16.03 4.41 -11.85
C ALA A 241 -15.14 3.19 -12.16
N LYS A 242 -13.86 3.39 -12.51
CA LYS A 242 -12.88 2.33 -12.83
C LYS A 242 -12.21 1.73 -11.59
N GLY A 243 -12.13 2.45 -10.48
CA GLY A 243 -11.51 1.95 -9.25
C GLY A 243 -11.01 3.03 -8.29
N THR A 244 -10.59 2.58 -7.12
CA THR A 244 -10.07 3.42 -6.04
C THR A 244 -8.76 2.85 -5.53
N VAL A 245 -7.69 3.64 -5.60
CA VAL A 245 -6.38 3.32 -5.01
C VAL A 245 -6.38 3.77 -3.55
N VAL A 246 -6.31 2.82 -2.63
CA VAL A 246 -6.18 3.06 -1.19
C VAL A 246 -4.71 2.97 -0.83
N PHE A 247 -4.09 4.10 -0.49
CA PHE A 247 -2.64 4.22 -0.31
C PHE A 247 -2.23 4.34 1.16
N LEU A 248 -1.32 3.46 1.57
CA LEU A 248 -0.76 3.38 2.92
C LEU A 248 0.67 3.96 2.95
N HIS A 249 0.90 4.96 3.80
CA HIS A 249 2.19 5.65 3.88
C HIS A 249 3.30 4.78 4.50
N GLY A 250 4.56 5.20 4.34
CA GLY A 250 5.71 4.55 4.98
C GLY A 250 5.95 5.03 6.42
N ALA A 251 7.00 4.48 7.03
CA ALA A 251 7.52 4.96 8.31
C ALA A 251 7.85 6.47 8.24
N GLY A 252 7.46 7.23 9.27
CA GLY A 252 7.70 8.67 9.36
C GLY A 252 6.89 9.54 8.40
N GLY A 253 6.05 8.96 7.53
CA GLY A 253 5.10 9.70 6.70
C GLY A 253 3.75 9.92 7.38
N SER A 254 2.85 10.57 6.64
CA SER A 254 1.45 10.85 6.99
C SER A 254 0.60 10.89 5.71
N ALA A 255 -0.73 10.94 5.82
CA ALA A 255 -1.60 11.25 4.68
C ALA A 255 -1.40 12.71 4.21
N GLN A 256 -1.09 13.63 5.13
CA GLN A 256 -0.88 15.04 4.81
C GLN A 256 0.30 15.26 3.86
N ASP A 257 1.39 14.49 3.97
CA ASP A 257 2.53 14.57 3.03
C ASP A 257 2.10 14.30 1.58
N TYR A 258 1.09 13.44 1.37
CA TYR A 258 0.53 13.18 0.05
C TYR A 258 -0.50 14.23 -0.38
N SER A 259 -1.19 14.89 0.56
CA SER A 259 -2.01 16.09 0.29
C SER A 259 -1.17 17.27 -0.20
N ASP A 260 0.00 17.48 0.42
CA ASP A 260 1.01 18.44 -0.01
C ASP A 260 1.57 18.11 -1.40
N LEU A 261 1.78 16.83 -1.71
CA LEU A 261 2.21 16.39 -3.04
C LEU A 261 1.08 16.52 -4.10
N TRP A 262 -0.15 16.24 -3.71
CA TRP A 262 -1.36 16.35 -4.56
C TRP A 262 -1.62 17.79 -4.98
N THR A 263 -1.68 18.72 -4.02
CA THR A 263 -1.95 20.15 -4.26
C THR A 263 -0.89 20.82 -5.13
N ARG A 264 0.35 20.34 -5.08
CA ARG A 264 1.47 20.78 -5.95
C ARG A 264 1.46 20.12 -7.35
N GLY A 265 0.47 19.29 -7.67
CA GLY A 265 0.36 18.60 -8.96
C GLY A 265 1.38 17.46 -9.17
N GLY A 266 1.95 16.92 -8.08
CA GLY A 266 2.96 15.87 -8.14
C GLY A 266 2.40 14.43 -8.18
N ILE A 267 1.08 14.29 -8.29
CA ILE A 267 0.34 13.02 -8.45
C ILE A 267 -0.57 13.17 -9.67
N ASP A 268 -0.39 12.32 -10.68
CA ASP A 268 -1.26 12.26 -11.85
C ASP A 268 -2.13 10.99 -11.76
N VAL A 269 -3.39 11.14 -11.32
CA VAL A 269 -4.33 10.02 -11.16
C VAL A 269 -5.04 9.78 -12.49
N PRO A 270 -5.04 8.53 -13.02
CA PRO A 270 -5.68 8.22 -14.29
C PRO A 270 -7.17 8.53 -14.30
N SER A 271 -7.65 9.10 -15.42
CA SER A 271 -9.06 9.45 -15.60
C SER A 271 -10.01 8.28 -15.31
N GLY A 272 -10.93 8.50 -14.37
CA GLY A 272 -11.91 7.52 -13.91
C GLY A 272 -11.50 6.71 -12.67
N TYR A 273 -10.36 7.01 -12.05
CA TYR A 273 -9.96 6.48 -10.75
C TYR A 273 -10.01 7.56 -9.65
N THR A 274 -10.18 7.12 -8.41
CA THR A 274 -9.93 7.91 -7.18
C THR A 274 -8.65 7.42 -6.52
N ILE A 275 -7.91 8.29 -5.85
CA ILE A 275 -6.89 7.90 -4.87
C ILE A 275 -7.31 8.39 -3.48
N THR A 276 -7.07 7.56 -2.48
CA THR A 276 -7.25 7.89 -1.07
C THR A 276 -5.98 7.61 -0.28
N PHE A 277 -5.68 8.44 0.71
CA PHE A 277 -4.54 8.28 1.62
C PHE A 277 -5.08 8.07 3.03
N VAL A 278 -4.78 6.91 3.61
CA VAL A 278 -5.27 6.59 4.96
C VAL A 278 -4.36 7.22 6.00
N GLN A 279 -4.94 8.02 6.89
CA GLN A 279 -4.28 8.55 8.07
C GLN A 279 -4.54 7.59 9.24
N SER A 280 -3.52 6.89 9.72
CA SER A 280 -3.67 5.96 10.84
C SER A 280 -4.01 6.72 12.13
N PRO A 281 -5.09 6.37 12.87
CA PRO A 281 -5.33 6.89 14.20
C PRO A 281 -4.62 5.97 15.21
N ARG A 282 -3.37 6.30 15.53
CA ARG A 282 -2.64 5.71 16.65
C ARG A 282 -1.96 6.79 17.48
N GLY A 283 -1.91 6.53 18.79
CA GLY A 283 -1.22 7.36 19.77
C GLY A 283 0.29 7.43 19.55
#